data_AF-A0AAV0RKN3-F1
#
_entry.id   AF-A0AAV0RKN3-F1
#
_cell.length_a   1.000
_cell.length_b   1.000
_cell.length_c   1.000
_cell.angle_alpha   90.00
_cell.angle_beta   90.00
_cell.angle_gamma   90.00
#
_symmetry.space_group_name_H-M   'P 1'
#
loop_
_entity.id
_entity.type
_entity.pdbx_description
1 polymer ?
#
loop_
_entity_poly.entity_id
_entity_poly.type
_entity_poly.pdbx_seq_one_letter_code
_entity_poly.pdbx_strand_id
1 'polypeptide(L)'
;MEKGQLGERYLLTGENASFKQVFDMAAVITGTSKPKINIPLWAIEVYGWVSVLVSRITGKLPLISPPTVRVLRHQWAYSCEKAKNDLGYNPRSLKDGLLEVLPWLKSLGVIEY
;
A
#
# COMPACT_ATOMS: atom_id res chain seq x y z
N MET A 1 18.59 -18.13 2.22
CA MET A 1 18.37 -18.49 0.80
C MET A 1 18.43 -20.01 0.58
N GLU A 2 18.13 -20.83 1.58
CA GLU A 2 18.46 -22.26 1.53
C GLU A 2 17.38 -23.15 0.89
N LYS A 3 16.15 -22.65 0.76
CA LYS A 3 14.99 -23.43 0.30
C LYS A 3 14.47 -23.04 -1.09
N GLY A 4 15.06 -22.02 -1.72
CA GLY A 4 14.62 -21.55 -3.03
C GLY A 4 15.18 -22.41 -4.16
N GLN A 5 14.37 -22.67 -5.18
CA GLN A 5 14.81 -23.41 -6.36
C GLN A 5 15.47 -22.47 -7.38
N LEU A 6 16.55 -22.94 -8.03
CA LEU A 6 17.26 -22.19 -9.07
C LEU A 6 16.34 -21.93 -10.27
N GLY A 7 16.30 -20.67 -10.72
CA GLY A 7 15.46 -20.24 -11.84
C GLY A 7 14.02 -19.87 -11.46
N GLU A 8 13.59 -20.16 -10.23
CA GLU A 8 12.22 -19.88 -9.79
C GLU A 8 12.05 -18.48 -9.20
N ARG A 9 10.86 -17.90 -9.40
CA ARG A 9 10.42 -16.64 -8.79
C ARG A 9 9.32 -16.89 -7.77
N TYR A 10 9.40 -16.17 -6.65
CA TYR A 10 8.48 -16.28 -5.52
C TYR A 10 7.88 -14.91 -5.20
N LEU A 11 6.56 -14.84 -5.09
CA LEU A 11 5.86 -13.64 -4.65
C LEU A 11 5.71 -13.69 -3.12
N LEU A 12 6.35 -12.74 -2.45
CA LEU A 12 6.29 -12.58 -0.99
C LEU A 12 5.13 -11.66 -0.62
N THR A 13 3.92 -12.06 -1.01
CA THR A 13 2.69 -11.32 -0.70
C THR A 13 2.04 -11.85 0.57
N GLY A 14 1.32 -10.96 1.26
CA GLY A 14 0.49 -11.32 2.41
C GLY A 14 -0.96 -11.59 2.00
N GLU A 15 -1.88 -11.22 2.87
CA GLU A 15 -3.30 -11.19 2.53
C GLU A 15 -3.61 -10.11 1.49
N ASN A 16 -4.57 -10.39 0.61
CA ASN A 16 -5.02 -9.45 -0.40
C ASN A 16 -6.04 -8.49 0.21
N ALA A 17 -5.66 -7.22 0.38
CA ALA A 17 -6.52 -6.18 0.90
C ALA A 17 -6.60 -4.98 -0.04
N SER A 18 -7.79 -4.44 -0.22
CA SER A 18 -8.02 -3.16 -0.91
C SER A 18 -7.61 -1.98 -0.01
N PHE A 19 -7.28 -0.84 -0.60
CA PHE A 19 -7.04 0.40 0.16
C PHE A 19 -8.18 0.73 1.13
N LYS A 20 -9.42 0.51 0.70
CA LYS A 20 -10.59 0.68 1.57
C LYS A 20 -10.51 -0.20 2.82
N GLN A 21 -10.21 -1.49 2.67
CA GLN A 21 -10.07 -2.40 3.81
C GLN A 21 -8.92 -2.00 4.73
N VAL A 22 -7.78 -1.55 4.18
CA VAL A 22 -6.64 -1.04 4.97
C VAL A 22 -7.08 0.17 5.81
N PHE A 23 -7.74 1.16 5.20
CA PHE A 23 -8.20 2.35 5.91
C PHE A 23 -9.33 2.05 6.91
N ASP A 24 -10.26 1.16 6.56
CA ASP A 24 -11.32 0.72 7.47
C ASP A 24 -10.71 0.03 8.70
N MET A 25 -9.71 -0.84 8.51
CA MET A 25 -9.00 -1.52 9.61
C MET A 25 -8.19 -0.54 10.45
N ALA A 26 -7.47 0.40 9.83
CA ALA A 26 -6.74 1.44 10.53
C ALA A 26 -7.67 2.31 11.39
N ALA A 27 -8.82 2.72 10.84
CA ALA A 27 -9.82 3.52 11.55
C ALA A 27 -10.38 2.79 12.79
N VAL A 28 -10.61 1.47 12.68
CA VAL A 28 -11.01 0.64 13.82
C VAL A 28 -9.91 0.58 14.88
N ILE A 29 -8.65 0.43 14.47
CA ILE A 29 -7.49 0.36 15.39
C ILE A 29 -7.28 1.69 16.10
N THR A 30 -7.38 2.83 15.40
CA THR A 30 -7.14 4.16 15.96
C THR A 30 -8.38 4.79 16.60
N GLY A 31 -9.56 4.17 16.46
CA GLY A 31 -10.83 4.73 16.94
C GLY A 31 -11.29 5.98 16.17
N THR A 32 -10.85 6.15 14.93
CA THR A 32 -11.14 7.35 14.12
C THR A 32 -12.25 7.10 13.10
N SER A 33 -12.74 8.18 12.48
CA SER A 33 -13.69 8.09 11.38
C SER A 33 -13.01 7.58 10.11
N LYS A 34 -13.54 6.50 9.53
CA LYS A 34 -13.11 5.99 8.23
C LYS A 34 -13.29 7.03 7.11
N PRO A 35 -12.45 7.00 6.05
CA PRO A 35 -12.65 7.83 4.87
C PRO A 35 -14.03 7.58 4.24
N LYS A 36 -14.85 8.63 4.12
CA LYS A 36 -16.20 8.54 3.53
C LYS A 36 -16.25 8.94 2.05
N ILE A 37 -15.20 9.62 1.58
CA ILE A 37 -15.15 10.18 0.24
C ILE A 37 -14.45 9.19 -0.69
N ASN A 38 -15.12 8.83 -1.78
CA ASN A 38 -14.50 8.08 -2.87
C ASN A 38 -14.04 9.07 -3.94
N ILE A 39 -12.75 9.07 -4.27
CA ILE A 39 -12.18 9.94 -5.29
C ILE A 39 -12.23 9.20 -6.62
N PRO A 40 -12.89 9.75 -7.65
CA PRO A 40 -12.98 9.07 -8.93
C PRO A 40 -11.60 9.03 -9.62
N LEU A 41 -11.31 7.94 -10.32
CA LEU A 41 -9.99 7.69 -10.92
C LEU A 41 -9.54 8.80 -11.89
N TRP A 42 -10.47 9.41 -12.63
CA TRP A 42 -10.15 10.51 -13.55
C TRP A 42 -9.61 11.74 -12.82
N ALA A 43 -10.09 12.02 -11.61
CA ALA A 43 -9.63 13.16 -10.82
C ALA A 43 -8.20 12.93 -10.32
N ILE A 44 -7.89 11.69 -9.91
CA ILE A 44 -6.53 11.29 -9.51
C ILE A 44 -5.57 11.38 -10.71
N GLU A 45 -6.03 10.98 -11.90
CA GLU A 45 -5.24 11.06 -13.13
C GLU A 45 -4.91 12.51 -13.51
N VAL A 46 -5.90 13.41 -13.49
CA VAL A 46 -5.69 14.84 -13.71
C VAL A 46 -4.71 15.41 -12.68
N TYR A 47 -4.88 15.06 -11.40
CA TYR A 47 -3.97 15.49 -10.34
C TYR A 47 -2.53 15.02 -10.58
N GLY A 48 -2.34 13.77 -11.03
CA GLY A 48 -1.02 13.24 -11.38
C GLY A 48 -0.32 14.04 -12.48
N TRP A 49 -1.03 14.41 -13.54
CA TRP A 49 -0.48 15.24 -14.62
C TRP A 49 -0.15 16.66 -14.15
N VAL A 50 -1.02 17.29 -13.36
CA VAL A 50 -0.77 18.61 -12.77
C VAL A 50 0.44 18.57 -11.85
N SER A 51 0.57 17.54 -11.02
CA SER A 51 1.70 17.38 -10.09
C SER A 51 3.03 17.27 -10.83
N VAL A 52 3.08 16.57 -11.96
CA VAL A 52 4.28 16.51 -12.82
C VAL A 52 4.60 17.87 -13.43
N LEU A 53 3.59 18.63 -13.87
CA LEU A 53 3.80 19.97 -14.42
C LEU A 53 4.36 20.93 -13.35
N VAL A 54 3.79 20.91 -12.15
CA VAL A 54 4.27 21.70 -11.01
C VAL A 54 5.67 21.26 -10.59
N SER A 55 5.95 19.95 -10.59
CA SER A 55 7.27 19.40 -10.29
C SER A 55 8.34 19.92 -11.25
N ARG A 56 8.03 20.02 -12.55
CA ARG A 56 8.96 20.59 -13.54
C ARG A 56 9.30 22.06 -13.27
N ILE A 57 8.38 22.81 -12.67
CA ILE A 57 8.58 24.24 -12.35
C ILE A 57 9.30 24.39 -10.99
N THR A 58 8.95 23.56 -10.01
CA THR A 58 9.44 23.69 -8.63
C THR A 58 10.67 22.84 -8.32
N GLY A 59 11.04 21.89 -9.19
CA GLY A 59 12.11 20.91 -8.97
C GLY A 59 11.81 19.88 -7.88
N LYS A 60 10.64 19.94 -7.24
CA LYS A 60 10.24 19.02 -6.16
C LYS A 60 9.61 17.76 -6.73
N LEU A 61 9.86 16.60 -6.12
CA LEU A 61 9.25 15.36 -6.57
C LEU A 61 7.71 15.41 -6.39
N PRO A 62 6.95 14.97 -7.41
CA PRO A 62 5.50 14.90 -7.30
C PRO A 62 5.10 13.78 -6.33
N LEU A 63 4.20 14.09 -5.40
CA LEU A 63 3.63 13.09 -4.48
C LEU A 63 2.83 12.02 -5.22
N ILE A 64 2.11 12.40 -6.28
CA ILE A 64 1.35 11.50 -7.15
C ILE A 64 1.75 11.79 -8.59
N SER A 65 2.17 10.76 -9.31
CA SER A 65 2.52 10.84 -10.73
C SER A 65 1.61 9.95 -11.57
N PRO A 66 1.45 10.18 -12.90
CA PRO A 66 0.61 9.33 -13.74
C PRO A 66 0.97 7.83 -13.68
N PRO A 67 2.27 7.43 -13.59
CA PRO A 67 2.63 6.05 -13.31
C PRO A 67 2.09 5.53 -11.97
N THR A 68 2.15 6.33 -10.89
CA THR A 68 1.57 5.98 -9.58
C THR A 68 0.07 5.74 -9.69
N VAL A 69 -0.66 6.58 -10.44
CA VAL A 69 -2.11 6.40 -10.68
C VAL A 69 -2.39 5.09 -11.39
N ARG A 70 -1.55 4.70 -12.37
CA ARG A 70 -1.67 3.42 -13.07
C ARG A 70 -1.49 2.23 -12.12
N VAL A 71 -0.54 2.32 -11.19
CA VAL A 71 -0.34 1.28 -10.16
C VAL A 71 -1.56 1.19 -9.25
N LEU A 72 -2.11 2.33 -8.80
CA LEU A 72 -3.31 2.37 -7.95
C LEU A 72 -4.57 1.80 -8.62
N ARG A 73 -4.67 1.92 -9.96
CA ARG A 73 -5.80 1.39 -10.74
C ARG A 73 -5.80 -0.13 -10.81
N HIS A 74 -4.63 -0.76 -10.76
CA HIS A 74 -4.51 -2.20 -10.93
C HIS A 74 -4.77 -2.95 -9.63
N GLN A 75 -5.51 -4.07 -9.69
CA GLN A 75 -5.76 -4.93 -8.54
C GLN A 75 -4.59 -5.90 -8.38
N TRP A 76 -3.68 -5.59 -7.46
CA TRP A 76 -2.48 -6.39 -7.18
C TRP A 76 -2.77 -7.60 -6.26
N ALA A 77 -3.86 -8.32 -6.52
CA ALA A 77 -4.18 -9.52 -5.78
C ALA A 77 -3.36 -10.69 -6.32
N TYR A 78 -2.44 -11.21 -5.51
CA TYR A 78 -1.58 -12.34 -5.88
C TYR A 78 -1.56 -13.41 -4.81
N SER A 79 -1.21 -14.64 -5.20
CA SER A 79 -1.03 -15.75 -4.27
C SER A 79 0.44 -15.93 -3.90
N CYS A 80 0.69 -16.14 -2.61
CA CYS A 80 1.99 -16.53 -2.06
C CYS A 80 2.09 -18.04 -1.78
N GLU A 81 1.16 -18.86 -2.29
CA GLU A 81 1.15 -20.32 -2.09
C GLU A 81 2.47 -20.98 -2.43
N LYS A 82 3.07 -20.60 -3.55
CA LYS A 82 4.38 -21.13 -3.96
C LYS A 82 5.49 -20.81 -2.94
N ALA A 83 5.49 -19.59 -2.39
CA ALA A 83 6.44 -19.20 -1.35
C ALA A 83 6.17 -19.95 -0.04
N LYS A 84 4.90 -20.17 0.31
CA LYS A 84 4.50 -20.97 1.48
C LYS A 84 5.02 -22.40 1.38
N ASN A 85 4.79 -23.04 0.24
CA ASN A 85 5.12 -24.45 0.02
C ASN A 85 6.63 -24.68 -0.07
N ASP A 86 7.34 -23.90 -0.89
CA ASP A 86 8.75 -24.17 -1.17
C ASP A 86 9.66 -23.57 -0.10
N LEU A 87 9.34 -22.36 0.38
CA LEU A 87 10.21 -21.62 1.29
C LEU A 87 9.80 -21.76 2.76
N GLY A 88 8.62 -22.33 3.05
CA GLY A 88 8.01 -22.26 4.38
C GLY A 88 7.62 -20.83 4.77
N TYR A 89 7.35 -19.97 3.78
CA TYR A 89 7.02 -18.57 4.01
C TYR A 89 5.69 -18.44 4.76
N ASN A 90 5.66 -17.73 5.89
CA ASN A 90 4.44 -17.46 6.63
C ASN A 90 4.29 -15.93 6.83
N PRO A 91 3.55 -15.23 5.95
CA PRO A 91 3.38 -13.79 6.08
C PRO A 91 2.58 -13.44 7.34
N ARG A 92 3.01 -12.38 8.03
CA ARG A 92 2.24 -11.76 9.11
C ARG A 92 0.94 -11.16 8.54
N SER A 93 -0.13 -11.13 9.35
CA SER A 93 -1.38 -10.48 8.97
C SER A 93 -1.21 -8.97 8.82
N LEU A 94 -2.00 -8.35 7.94
CA LEU A 94 -2.10 -6.90 7.79
C LEU A 94 -2.52 -6.25 9.11
N LYS A 95 -3.44 -6.89 9.85
CA LYS A 95 -3.91 -6.39 11.14
C LYS A 95 -2.77 -6.25 12.14
N ASP A 96 -1.95 -7.29 12.29
CA ASP A 96 -0.83 -7.26 13.23
C ASP A 96 0.21 -6.21 12.80
N GLY A 97 0.45 -6.07 11.49
CA GLY A 97 1.31 -5.02 10.95
C GLY A 97 0.79 -3.61 11.25
N LEU A 98 -0.51 -3.37 11.07
CA LEU A 98 -1.13 -2.08 11.37
C LEU A 98 -1.11 -1.76 12.88
N LEU A 99 -1.31 -2.76 13.73
CA LEU A 99 -1.23 -2.60 15.19
C LEU A 99 0.16 -2.13 15.67
N GLU A 100 1.24 -2.50 14.97
CA GLU A 100 2.59 -2.03 15.28
C GLU A 100 2.91 -0.69 14.62
N VAL A 101 2.53 -0.51 13.34
CA VAL A 101 2.92 0.67 12.55
C VAL A 101 2.16 1.93 12.96
N LEU A 102 0.87 1.85 13.29
CA LEU A 102 0.06 3.04 13.61
C LEU A 102 0.54 3.75 14.90
N PRO A 103 0.81 3.05 16.03
CA PRO A 103 1.40 3.69 17.20
C PRO A 103 2.79 4.25 16.93
N TRP A 104 3.59 3.57 16.11
CA TRP A 104 4.93 4.03 15.75
C TRP A 104 4.86 5.34 14.94
N LEU A 105 3.99 5.43 13.94
CA LEU A 105 3.76 6.66 13.17
C LEU A 105 3.27 7.82 14.06
N LYS A 106 2.43 7.53 15.06
CA LYS A 106 2.01 8.51 16.08
C LYS A 106 3.18 8.96 16.95
N SER A 107 4.05 8.05 17.38
CA SER A 107 5.25 8.41 18.17
C SER A 107 6.24 9.28 17.40
N LEU A 108 6.27 9.17 16.07
CA LEU A 108 7.06 10.02 15.19
C LEU A 108 6.43 11.39 14.90
N GLY A 109 5.19 11.63 15.35
CA GLY A 109 4.45 12.86 15.03
C GLY A 109 4.05 12.98 13.56
N VAL A 110 4.06 11.87 12.80
CA VAL A 110 3.68 11.85 11.37
C VAL A 110 2.15 11.81 11.21
N ILE A 111 1.46 11.20 12.18
CA ILE A 111 0.00 11.11 12.21
C ILE A 111 -0.52 11.46 13.60
N GLU A 112 -1.72 12.03 13.64
CA GLU A 112 -2.45 12.33 14.86
C GLU A 112 -3.83 11.68 14.81
N TYR A 113 -4.25 11.14 15.95
CA TYR A 113 -5.59 10.64 16.21
C TYR A 113 -5.88 10.69 17.71
#